data_AF-A0A267DGP7-F1
#
_entry.id   AF-A0A267DGP7-F1
#
_cell.length_a   1.000
_cell.length_b   1.000
_cell.length_c   1.000
_cell.angle_alpha   90.00
_cell.angle_beta   90.00
_cell.angle_gamma   90.00
#
_symmetry.space_group_name_H-M   'P 1'
#
loop_
_entity.id
_entity.type
_entity.pdbx_description
1 polymer ?
#
loop_
_entity_poly.entity_id
_entity_poly.type
_entity_poly.pdbx_seq_one_letter_code
_entity_poly.pdbx_strand_id
1 'polypeptide(L)'
;MANNSLDQLVAIIRVLGTPTKRDLLAMNPVYEKFPLPQVAPDPQLSFPIGTPPELLDLLCRLLAYQPGSRLAPLRALAHPFFDELRQRLPSDKLELFNFSQQELGSADRDLLAALKPSYSN
;
A
#
# COMPACT_ATOMS: atom_id res chain seq x y z
N MET A 1 -4.21 10.55 26.40
CA MET A 1 -3.51 10.36 25.12
C MET A 1 -2.51 9.24 25.33
N ALA A 2 -2.75 8.05 24.80
CA ALA A 2 -1.94 6.87 25.11
C ALA A 2 -0.83 6.70 24.07
N ASN A 3 0.41 6.91 24.51
CA ASN A 3 1.64 6.64 23.75
C ASN A 3 2.07 5.18 23.97
N ASN A 4 1.26 4.20 23.56
CA ASN A 4 1.58 2.78 23.80
C ASN A 4 1.53 1.97 22.50
N SER A 5 2.59 1.21 22.22
CA SER A 5 2.73 0.33 21.05
C SER A 5 1.60 -0.71 20.97
N LEU A 6 1.03 -1.08 22.12
CA LEU A 6 -0.11 -2.00 22.19
C LEU A 6 -1.40 -1.37 21.62
N ASP A 7 -1.68 -0.10 21.91
CA ASP A 7 -2.87 0.58 21.40
C ASP A 7 -2.78 0.75 19.87
N GLN A 8 -1.58 1.01 19.36
CA GLN A 8 -1.32 1.03 17.92
C GLN A 8 -1.57 -0.34 17.29
N LEU A 9 -1.11 -1.42 17.92
CA LEU A 9 -1.36 -2.77 17.43
C LEU A 9 -2.85 -3.11 17.42
N VAL A 10 -3.60 -2.74 18.46
CA VAL A 10 -5.05 -2.90 18.52
C VAL A 10 -5.74 -2.10 17.41
N ALA A 11 -5.31 -0.87 17.14
CA ALA A 11 -5.85 -0.05 16.05
C ALA A 11 -5.60 -0.69 14.67
N ILE A 12 -4.40 -1.25 14.45
CA ILE A 12 -4.08 -1.97 13.21
C ILE A 12 -4.97 -3.21 13.08
N ILE A 13 -5.13 -4.00 14.15
CA ILE A 13 -5.98 -5.20 14.17
C ILE A 13 -7.45 -4.87 13.86
N ARG A 14 -7.94 -3.70 14.29
CA ARG A 14 -9.32 -3.27 13.97
C ARG A 14 -9.53 -3.08 12.47
N VAL A 15 -8.49 -2.71 11.72
CA VAL A 15 -8.58 -2.48 10.27
C VAL A 15 -8.25 -3.74 9.47
N LEU A 16 -7.12 -4.39 9.81
CA LEU A 16 -6.59 -5.53 9.05
C LEU A 16 -7.06 -6.89 9.58
N GLY A 17 -7.82 -6.93 10.66
CA GLY A 17 -8.17 -8.15 11.37
C GLY A 17 -6.99 -8.72 12.18
N THR A 18 -7.22 -9.83 12.87
CA THR A 18 -6.18 -10.47 13.69
C THR A 18 -5.09 -11.11 12.80
N PRO A 19 -3.79 -10.79 13.00
CA PRO A 19 -2.72 -11.38 12.21
C PRO A 19 -2.63 -12.89 12.45
N THR A 20 -2.30 -13.64 11.39
CA THR A 20 -2.08 -15.07 11.50
C THR A 20 -0.73 -15.37 12.16
N LYS A 21 -0.50 -16.62 12.58
CA LYS A 21 0.82 -17.06 13.05
C LYS A 21 1.93 -16.82 12.01
N ARG A 22 1.61 -16.98 10.72
CA ARG A 22 2.55 -16.72 9.63
C ARG A 22 2.93 -15.25 9.55
N ASP A 23 1.97 -14.36 9.75
CA ASP A 23 2.18 -12.91 9.74
C ASP A 23 3.06 -12.48 10.90
N LEU A 24 2.76 -12.96 12.12
CA LEU A 24 3.54 -12.67 13.31
C LEU A 24 5.00 -13.11 13.16
N LEU A 25 5.25 -14.31 12.64
CA LEU A 25 6.60 -14.81 12.40
C LEU A 25 7.34 -14.02 11.30
N ALA A 26 6.63 -13.58 10.26
CA ALA A 26 7.20 -12.75 9.21
C ALA A 26 7.54 -11.32 9.70
N MET A 27 6.82 -10.82 10.71
CA MET A 27 7.08 -9.52 11.34
C MET A 27 8.19 -9.60 12.40
N ASN A 28 8.14 -10.62 13.25
CA ASN A 28 9.11 -10.85 14.31
C ASN A 28 9.28 -12.37 14.52
N PRO A 29 10.42 -12.95 14.11
CA PRO A 29 10.69 -14.38 14.28
C PRO A 29 10.65 -14.86 15.74
N VAL A 30 10.86 -13.95 16.71
CA VAL A 30 10.86 -14.24 18.17
C VAL A 30 9.60 -13.65 18.83
N TYR A 31 8.44 -13.81 18.21
CA TYR A 31 7.19 -13.30 18.78
C TYR A 31 6.78 -14.09 20.04
N GLU A 32 6.91 -13.47 21.22
CA GLU A 32 6.31 -13.97 22.45
C GLU A 32 4.78 -13.90 22.35
N LYS A 33 4.12 -15.01 22.70
CA LYS A 33 2.66 -15.16 22.55
C LYS A 33 1.91 -14.21 23.48
N PHE A 34 1.59 -13.02 23.00
CA PHE A 34 0.62 -12.14 23.64
C PHE A 34 -0.80 -12.47 23.14
N PRO A 35 -1.82 -12.48 24.01
CA PRO A 35 -3.20 -12.67 23.58
C PRO A 35 -3.66 -11.48 22.72
N LEU A 36 -3.93 -11.75 21.45
CA LEU A 36 -4.50 -10.76 20.53
C LEU A 36 -6.03 -10.84 20.54
N PRO A 37 -6.74 -9.71 20.42
CA PRO A 37 -8.18 -9.73 20.19
C PRO A 37 -8.49 -10.43 18.86
N GLN A 38 -9.57 -11.22 18.84
CA GLN A 38 -10.06 -11.89 17.63
C GLN A 38 -11.03 -10.96 16.91
N VAL A 39 -10.59 -10.42 15.77
CA VAL A 39 -11.32 -9.45 14.95
C VAL A 39 -11.24 -9.92 13.50
N ALA A 40 -12.39 -10.00 12.84
CA ALA A 40 -12.43 -10.30 11.41
C ALA A 40 -11.94 -9.07 10.62
N PRO A 41 -11.16 -9.25 9.54
CA PRO A 41 -10.76 -8.15 8.68
C PRO A 41 -12.00 -7.56 8.01
N ASP A 42 -12.20 -6.24 8.17
CA ASP A 42 -13.17 -5.50 7.38
C ASP A 42 -12.59 -4.15 6.93
N PRO A 43 -11.92 -4.14 5.76
CA PRO A 43 -11.40 -2.91 5.19
C PRO A 43 -12.52 -1.91 4.92
N GLN A 44 -13.69 -2.34 4.45
CA GLN A 44 -14.77 -1.42 4.05
C GLN A 44 -15.36 -0.66 5.22
N LEU A 45 -15.48 -1.30 6.39
CA LEU A 45 -15.92 -0.65 7.62
C LEU A 45 -14.92 0.38 8.16
N SER A 46 -13.66 0.29 7.75
CA SER A 46 -12.59 1.16 8.24
C SER A 46 -12.42 2.44 7.43
N PHE A 47 -12.98 2.51 6.21
CA PHE A 47 -12.89 3.67 5.34
C PHE A 47 -14.22 4.42 5.20
N PRO A 48 -14.20 5.75 4.95
CA PRO A 48 -15.41 6.51 4.72
C PRO A 48 -16.24 5.98 3.56
N ILE A 49 -17.57 6.13 3.67
CA ILE A 49 -18.51 5.83 2.59
C ILE A 49 -18.14 6.68 1.36
N GLY A 50 -18.01 6.04 0.20
CA GLY A 50 -17.61 6.69 -1.05
C GLY A 50 -16.11 6.65 -1.35
N THR A 51 -15.31 5.91 -0.56
CA THR A 51 -13.91 5.62 -0.89
C THR A 51 -13.83 4.88 -2.24
N PRO A 52 -13.05 5.36 -3.22
CA PRO A 52 -12.90 4.69 -4.51
C PRO A 52 -12.39 3.25 -4.35
N PRO A 53 -12.94 2.27 -5.07
CA PRO A 53 -12.52 0.88 -4.96
C PRO A 53 -11.05 0.67 -5.31
N GLU A 54 -10.50 1.46 -6.23
CA GLU A 54 -9.08 1.43 -6.62
C GLU A 54 -8.17 1.95 -5.49
N LEU A 55 -8.63 2.94 -4.71
CA LEU A 55 -7.89 3.42 -3.54
C LEU A 55 -7.87 2.35 -2.45
N LEU A 56 -9.02 1.70 -2.23
CA LEU A 56 -9.13 0.62 -1.26
C LEU A 56 -8.21 -0.54 -1.63
N ASP A 57 -8.18 -0.96 -2.90
CA ASP A 57 -7.28 -2.01 -3.38
C ASP A 57 -5.80 -1.63 -3.17
N LEU A 58 -5.42 -0.40 -3.52
CA LEU A 58 -4.06 0.11 -3.31
C LEU A 58 -3.66 0.04 -1.82
N LEU A 59 -4.53 0.53 -0.93
CA LEU A 59 -4.28 0.54 0.51
C LEU A 59 -4.19 -0.87 1.08
N CYS A 60 -5.06 -1.80 0.66
CA CYS A 60 -4.99 -3.20 1.06
C CYS A 60 -3.67 -3.87 0.66
N ARG A 61 -3.10 -3.52 -0.51
CA ARG A 61 -1.80 -4.05 -0.97
C ARG A 61 -0.60 -3.41 -0.25
N LEU A 62 -0.75 -2.19 0.26
CA LEU A 62 0.29 -1.49 1.03
C LEU A 62 0.28 -1.90 2.51
N LEU A 63 -0.92 -2.00 3.10
CA LEU A 63 -1.15 -2.27 4.51
C LEU A 63 -1.21 -3.79 4.76
N ALA A 64 -0.07 -4.46 4.55
CA ALA A 64 0.07 -5.88 4.85
C ALA A 64 0.97 -6.10 6.09
N TYR A 65 0.58 -7.07 6.93
CA TYR A 65 1.38 -7.48 8.08
C TYR A 65 2.76 -7.96 7.66
N GLN A 66 2.83 -8.85 6.65
CA GLN A 66 4.09 -9.37 6.14
C GLN A 66 4.83 -8.28 5.35
N PRO A 67 6.05 -7.87 5.75
CA PRO A 67 6.76 -6.80 5.04
C PRO A 67 7.04 -7.14 3.57
N GLY A 68 7.34 -8.40 3.26
CA GLY A 68 7.66 -8.84 1.90
C GLY A 68 6.46 -8.95 0.95
N SER A 69 5.22 -8.90 1.45
CA SER A 69 4.03 -8.92 0.60
C SER A 69 3.53 -7.51 0.25
N ARG A 70 4.12 -6.46 0.85
CA ARG A 70 3.73 -5.08 0.59
C ARG A 70 4.07 -4.69 -0.84
N LEU A 71 3.20 -3.90 -1.46
CA LEU A 71 3.42 -3.41 -2.81
C LEU A 71 4.70 -2.56 -2.88
N ALA A 72 5.59 -2.90 -3.80
CA ALA A 72 6.80 -2.12 -4.04
C ALA A 72 6.45 -0.70 -4.52
N PRO A 73 7.24 0.33 -4.18
CA PRO A 73 6.92 1.73 -4.51
C PRO A 73 6.62 1.97 -5.99
N LEU A 74 7.47 1.47 -6.91
CA LEU A 74 7.25 1.62 -8.34
C LEU A 74 5.98 0.91 -8.83
N ARG A 75 5.64 -0.23 -8.24
CA ARG A 75 4.38 -0.94 -8.55
C ARG A 75 3.16 -0.22 -7.99
N ALA A 76 3.29 0.43 -6.83
CA ALA A 76 2.25 1.30 -6.29
C ALA A 76 2.04 2.53 -7.18
N LEU A 77 3.12 3.13 -7.67
CA LEU A 77 3.08 4.22 -8.64
C LEU A 77 2.50 3.82 -9.99
N ALA A 78 2.46 2.53 -10.33
CA ALA A 78 1.82 1.97 -11.53
C ALA A 78 0.37 1.51 -11.28
N HIS A 79 -0.18 1.71 -10.08
CA HIS A 79 -1.53 1.27 -9.75
C HIS A 79 -2.61 2.01 -10.58
N PRO A 80 -3.74 1.37 -10.91
CA PRO A 80 -4.84 2.01 -11.64
C PRO A 80 -5.42 3.24 -10.95
N PHE A 81 -5.31 3.32 -9.63
CA PHE A 81 -5.70 4.51 -8.86
C PHE A 81 -5.05 5.81 -9.39
N PHE A 82 -3.83 5.73 -9.92
CA PHE A 82 -3.12 6.88 -10.48
C PHE A 82 -3.26 7.00 -12.02
N ASP A 83 -4.13 6.20 -12.67
CA ASP A 83 -4.36 6.29 -14.12
C ASP A 83 -4.90 7.67 -14.53
N GLU A 84 -5.71 8.30 -13.67
CA GLU A 84 -6.21 9.65 -13.94
C GLU A 84 -5.06 10.65 -14.12
N LEU A 85 -3.98 10.52 -13.34
CA LEU A 85 -2.79 11.38 -13.47
C LEU A 85 -2.04 11.11 -14.79
N ARG A 86 -2.09 9.87 -15.29
CA ARG A 86 -1.44 9.47 -16.56
C ARG A 86 -2.24 9.84 -17.80
N GLN A 87 -3.55 10.06 -17.66
CA GLN A 87 -4.41 10.46 -18.77
C GLN A 87 -4.53 11.98 -18.90
N ARG A 88 -4.39 12.70 -17.78
CA ARG A 88 -4.40 14.15 -17.76
C ARG A 88 -3.00 14.67 -18.08
N LEU A 89 -2.91 15.70 -18.92
CA LEU A 89 -1.70 16.48 -19.03
C LEU A 89 -1.41 17.07 -17.64
N PRO A 90 -0.19 16.88 -17.08
CA PRO A 90 0.16 17.55 -15.86
C PRO A 90 0.03 19.05 -16.12
N SER A 91 -0.56 19.80 -15.19
CA SER A 91 -0.39 21.25 -15.22
C SER A 91 1.12 21.54 -15.24
N ASP A 92 1.54 22.60 -15.94
CA ASP A 92 2.95 23.01 -16.14
C ASP A 92 3.82 23.14 -14.87
N LYS A 93 3.25 22.90 -13.68
CA LYS A 93 3.88 23.00 -12.38
C LYS A 93 4.29 21.66 -11.75
N LEU A 94 3.85 20.52 -12.28
CA LEU A 94 4.09 19.22 -11.64
C LEU A 94 4.84 18.26 -12.57
N GLU A 95 6.09 17.98 -12.22
CA GLU A 95 6.91 16.96 -12.89
C GLU A 95 6.62 15.59 -12.25
N LEU A 96 5.61 14.89 -12.78
CA LEU A 96 5.15 13.60 -12.23
C LEU A 96 5.80 12.38 -12.90
N PHE A 97 6.36 12.55 -14.11
CA PHE A 97 6.83 11.46 -14.97
C PHE A 97 8.31 11.59 -15.37
N ASN A 98 9.06 12.49 -14.73
CA ASN A 98 10.49 12.78 -14.96
C ASN A 98 11.41 11.75 -14.27
N PHE A 99 11.11 10.46 -14.37
CA PHE A 99 11.88 9.41 -13.69
C PHE A 99 13.33 9.34 -14.20
N SER A 100 14.27 9.35 -13.26
CA SER A 100 15.69 9.13 -13.51
C SER A 100 16.01 7.66 -13.81
N GLN A 101 17.18 7.41 -14.41
CA GLN A 101 17.65 6.03 -14.64
C GLN A 101 17.84 5.24 -13.34
N GLN A 102 18.16 5.91 -12.23
CA GLN A 102 18.33 5.27 -10.92
C GLN A 102 16.98 4.81 -10.35
N GLU A 103 15.93 5.61 -10.52
CA GLU A 103 14.57 5.25 -10.09
C GLU A 103 14.02 4.08 -10.91
N LEU A 104 14.29 4.06 -12.21
CA LEU A 104 13.82 3.01 -13.12
C LEU A 104 14.71 1.77 -13.16
N GLY A 105 15.88 1.78 -12.50
CA GLY A 105 16.87 0.71 -12.60
C GLY A 105 16.40 -0.67 -12.11
N SER A 106 15.31 -0.71 -11.32
CA SER A 106 14.68 -1.94 -10.82
C SER A 106 13.34 -2.26 -11.50
N ALA A 107 12.92 -1.47 -12.48
CA ALA A 107 11.63 -1.63 -13.15
C ALA A 107 11.72 -2.58 -14.35
N ASP A 108 10.79 -3.53 -14.41
CA ASP A 108 10.60 -4.40 -15.58
C ASP A 108 9.99 -3.61 -16.76
N ARG A 109 10.10 -4.16 -17.98
CA ARG A 109 9.53 -3.53 -19.19
C ARG A 109 8.03 -3.22 -19.06
N ASP A 110 7.27 -4.11 -18.45
CA ASP A 110 5.83 -3.93 -18.25
C ASP A 110 5.53 -2.79 -17.26
N LEU A 111 6.37 -2.66 -16.23
CA LEU A 111 6.23 -1.60 -15.23
C LEU A 111 6.57 -0.23 -15.82
N LEU A 112 7.59 -0.18 -16.67
CA LEU A 112 7.95 1.03 -17.42
C LEU A 112 6.82 1.50 -18.33
N ALA A 113 6.16 0.55 -19.02
CA ALA A 113 5.00 0.85 -19.86
C ALA A 113 3.81 1.36 -19.05
N ALA A 114 3.59 0.85 -17.83
CA ALA A 114 2.52 1.31 -16.95
C ALA A 114 2.81 2.66 -16.26
N LEU A 115 4.09 3.00 -16.05
CA LEU A 115 4.49 4.25 -15.38
C LEU A 115 4.50 5.46 -16.32
N LYS A 116 4.87 5.26 -17.59
CA LYS A 116 4.97 6.36 -18.56
C LYS A 116 3.64 6.58 -19.28
N PRO A 117 3.10 7.80 -19.26
CA PRO A 117 1.86 8.10 -19.98
C PRO A 117 2.10 8.12 -21.49
N SER A 118 1.06 7.84 -22.28
CA SER A 118 1.12 7.75 -23.75
C SER A 118 1.58 9.03 -24.45
N TYR A 119 1.52 10.18 -23.76
CA TYR A 119 1.96 11.48 -24.26
C TYR A 119 3.42 11.83 -23.92
N SER A 120 4.07 11.06 -23.03
CA SER A 120 5.47 11.26 -22.66
C SER A 120 6.36 10.57 -23.68
N ASN A 121 6.79 11.30 -24.71
CA ASN A 121 7.88 10.89 -25.60
C ASN A 121 9.21 10.80 -24.84
#